data_AF-A0A8C5WNP5-F1
#
_entry.id   AF-A0A8C5WNP5-F1
#
_cell.length_a   1.000
_cell.length_b   1.000
_cell.length_c   1.000
_cell.angle_alpha   90.00
_cell.angle_beta   90.00
_cell.angle_gamma   90.00
#
_symmetry.space_group_name_H-M   'P 1'
#
loop_
_entity.id
_entity.type
_entity.pdbx_description
1 polymer ?
#
loop_
_entity_poly.entity_id
_entity_poly.type
_entity_poly.pdbx_seq_one_letter_code
_entity_poly.pdbx_strand_id
1 'polypeptide(L)'
;LAYRWISLDNWTYSRTFKAPFNIRTWQKVILVFEGVDTVAQIVVNNLTVGKTDNMFQTYKFDVTDVIKEVNTIEVHFLSAILYAAQQSKIHQAYKVPPECPPPVQKGECHMNFIRKEQCSFSWDWGPSFPTQGIWKDVRIEAYNLYHLVYFSVTPFYERNIQQWHLQIESKFDVVSKKPIAGFLAVNIPELRIQQVFPGQLLPGEGTIAFLMNVSKVRTIFVAYGEFSSGIAFFSVLDAKIPAYFPHDSQIPEDIVNCG
;
A
#
# COMPACT_ATOMS: atom_id res chain seq x y z
N LEU A 1 -22.56 5.78 -24.32
CA LEU A 1 -21.16 6.05 -23.94
C LEU A 1 -20.25 5.43 -24.99
N ALA A 2 -19.56 6.25 -25.80
CA ALA A 2 -18.79 5.77 -26.96
C ALA A 2 -17.57 4.92 -26.58
N TYR A 3 -16.99 5.13 -25.40
CA TYR A 3 -15.76 4.48 -24.96
C TYR A 3 -15.94 3.40 -23.87
N ARG A 4 -17.19 3.04 -23.56
CA ARG A 4 -17.50 2.01 -22.55
C ARG A 4 -16.81 0.67 -22.84
N TRP A 5 -16.62 0.34 -24.11
CA TRP A 5 -15.96 -0.89 -24.55
C TRP A 5 -14.53 -1.02 -24.00
N ILE A 6 -13.82 0.11 -23.77
CA ILE A 6 -12.46 0.10 -23.23
C ILE A 6 -12.43 -0.52 -21.83
N SER A 7 -13.39 -0.16 -20.99
CA SER A 7 -13.50 -0.68 -19.62
C SER A 7 -14.06 -2.10 -19.55
N LEU A 8 -14.75 -2.57 -20.59
CA LEU A 8 -15.33 -3.92 -20.67
C LEU A 8 -14.37 -4.96 -21.24
N ASP A 9 -13.39 -4.54 -22.04
CA ASP A 9 -12.40 -5.43 -22.61
C ASP A 9 -11.26 -5.74 -21.62
N ASN A 10 -10.47 -6.77 -21.91
CA ASN A 10 -9.31 -7.17 -21.11
C ASN A 10 -8.03 -6.70 -21.80
N TRP A 11 -7.20 -5.94 -21.10
CA TRP A 11 -5.96 -5.37 -21.66
C TRP A 11 -4.73 -6.11 -21.16
N THR A 12 -3.70 -6.24 -22.01
CA THR A 12 -2.40 -6.77 -21.62
C THR A 12 -1.32 -5.72 -21.83
N TYR A 13 -0.55 -5.44 -20.78
CA TYR A 13 0.69 -4.67 -20.87
C TYR A 13 1.84 -5.66 -21.01
N SER A 14 2.74 -5.45 -21.98
CA SER A 14 3.89 -6.34 -22.21
C SER A 14 5.17 -5.52 -22.41
N ARG A 15 6.27 -6.00 -21.83
CA ARG A 15 7.59 -5.40 -22.01
C ARG A 15 8.68 -6.45 -21.96
N THR A 16 9.62 -6.34 -22.89
CA THR A 16 10.91 -7.06 -22.82
C THR A 16 11.99 -6.17 -22.20
N PHE A 17 12.82 -6.72 -21.33
CA PHE A 17 13.95 -6.01 -20.72
C PHE A 17 15.14 -6.94 -20.47
N LYS A 18 16.34 -6.36 -20.46
CA LYS A 18 17.56 -7.04 -20.00
C LYS A 18 17.71 -6.83 -18.51
N ALA A 19 18.06 -7.87 -17.75
CA ALA A 19 18.33 -7.74 -16.33
C ALA A 19 19.47 -6.72 -16.10
N PRO A 20 19.29 -5.73 -15.20
CA PRO A 20 20.28 -4.66 -15.01
C PRO A 20 21.51 -5.10 -14.18
N PHE A 21 21.55 -6.36 -13.76
CA PHE A 21 22.62 -6.95 -12.94
C PHE A 21 22.91 -8.39 -13.40
N ASN A 22 24.02 -8.96 -12.94
CA ASN A 22 24.30 -10.38 -13.14
C ASN A 22 23.39 -11.20 -12.20
N ILE A 23 22.40 -11.89 -12.77
CA ILE A 23 21.42 -12.67 -12.00
C ILE A 23 22.06 -13.75 -11.12
N ARG A 24 23.25 -14.25 -11.46
CA ARG A 24 23.92 -15.33 -10.72
C ARG A 24 24.60 -14.87 -9.43
N THR A 25 24.75 -13.56 -9.22
CA THR A 25 25.43 -13.00 -8.03
C THR A 25 24.50 -12.72 -6.87
N TRP A 26 23.19 -12.96 -7.04
CA TRP A 26 22.15 -12.64 -6.07
C TRP A 26 21.42 -13.89 -5.62
N GLN A 27 21.21 -14.03 -4.31
CA GLN A 27 20.51 -15.18 -3.73
C GLN A 27 19.00 -15.10 -3.90
N LYS A 28 18.44 -13.88 -3.99
CA LYS A 28 17.01 -13.67 -4.18
C LYS A 28 16.77 -12.45 -5.07
N VAL A 29 15.78 -12.57 -5.94
CA VAL A 29 15.32 -11.51 -6.85
C VAL A 29 13.80 -11.43 -6.79
N ILE A 30 13.29 -10.24 -6.49
CA ILE A 30 11.85 -9.98 -6.40
C ILE A 30 11.42 -8.91 -7.40
N LEU A 31 10.24 -9.11 -7.98
CA LEU A 31 9.54 -8.13 -8.81
C LEU A 31 8.49 -7.43 -7.95
N VAL A 32 8.58 -6.11 -7.86
CA VAL A 32 7.71 -5.28 -7.01
C VAL A 32 6.85 -4.39 -7.88
N PHE A 33 5.53 -4.45 -7.66
CA PHE A 33 4.55 -3.51 -8.18
C PHE A 33 4.00 -2.70 -7.02
N GLU A 34 4.20 -1.39 -7.01
CA GLU A 34 3.69 -0.52 -5.94
C GLU A 34 2.17 -0.32 -6.00
N GLY A 35 1.59 -0.50 -7.18
CA GLY A 35 0.16 -0.31 -7.42
C GLY A 35 -0.25 -0.85 -8.80
N VAL A 36 -1.15 -1.82 -8.81
CA VAL A 36 -1.73 -2.42 -10.01
C VAL A 36 -3.24 -2.20 -9.95
N ASP A 37 -3.81 -1.56 -10.95
CA ASP A 37 -5.24 -1.25 -11.01
C ASP A 37 -5.95 -2.16 -12.04
N THR A 38 -6.64 -3.23 -11.61
CA THR A 38 -6.73 -3.76 -10.24
C THR A 38 -6.51 -5.26 -10.27
N VAL A 39 -7.35 -5.94 -11.04
CA VAL A 39 -7.33 -7.40 -11.16
C VAL A 39 -6.46 -7.79 -12.33
N ALA A 40 -5.33 -8.44 -12.07
CA ALA A 40 -4.40 -8.85 -13.10
C ALA A 40 -3.71 -10.17 -12.79
N GLN A 41 -3.27 -10.86 -13.83
CA GLN A 41 -2.33 -11.97 -13.77
C GLN A 41 -0.96 -11.48 -14.22
N ILE A 42 0.06 -11.74 -13.40
CA ILE A 42 1.44 -11.33 -13.66
C ILE A 42 2.22 -12.51 -14.21
N VAL A 43 2.78 -12.36 -15.40
CA VAL A 43 3.52 -13.39 -16.12
C VAL A 43 4.93 -12.91 -16.40
N VAL A 44 5.93 -13.73 -16.09
CA VAL A 44 7.34 -13.48 -16.39
C VAL A 44 7.87 -14.69 -17.16
N ASN A 45 8.43 -14.46 -18.35
CA ASN A 45 8.98 -15.52 -19.20
C ASN A 45 7.99 -16.68 -19.45
N ASN A 46 6.73 -16.34 -19.74
CA ASN A 46 5.61 -17.27 -19.94
C ASN A 46 5.20 -18.09 -18.70
N LEU A 47 5.70 -17.74 -17.51
CA LEU A 47 5.31 -18.36 -16.24
C LEU A 47 4.52 -17.37 -15.40
N THR A 48 3.39 -17.81 -14.86
CA THR A 48 2.60 -16.98 -13.94
C THR A 48 3.30 -16.91 -12.59
N VAL A 49 3.68 -15.70 -12.19
CA VAL A 49 4.36 -15.45 -10.91
C VAL A 49 3.40 -14.99 -9.81
N GLY A 50 2.20 -14.52 -10.18
CA GLY A 50 1.16 -14.18 -9.23
C GLY A 50 -0.05 -13.49 -9.84
N LYS A 51 -0.94 -13.03 -8.96
CA LYS A 51 -2.18 -12.32 -9.30
C LYS A 51 -2.37 -11.12 -8.38
N THR A 52 -3.09 -10.12 -8.86
CA THR A 52 -3.51 -8.93 -8.11
C THR A 52 -5.02 -8.81 -8.14
N ASP A 53 -5.59 -8.16 -7.12
CA ASP A 53 -7.03 -7.94 -6.97
C ASP A 53 -7.37 -6.67 -6.15
N ASN A 54 -6.36 -5.87 -5.78
CA ASN A 54 -6.49 -4.71 -4.91
C ASN A 54 -5.57 -3.57 -5.38
N MET A 55 -6.19 -2.47 -5.84
CA MET A 55 -5.52 -1.29 -6.37
C MET A 55 -4.56 -0.64 -5.37
N PHE A 56 -4.85 -0.79 -4.08
CA PHE A 56 -4.21 -0.05 -2.99
C PHE A 56 -3.08 -0.82 -2.30
N GLN A 57 -2.68 -1.97 -2.85
CA GLN A 57 -1.63 -2.80 -2.27
C GLN A 57 -0.38 -2.83 -3.15
N THR A 58 0.77 -2.90 -2.46
CA THR A 58 2.03 -3.28 -3.08
C THR A 58 2.11 -4.80 -3.17
N TYR A 59 2.45 -5.30 -4.35
CA TYR A 59 2.66 -6.72 -4.62
C TYR A 59 4.14 -7.01 -4.82
N LYS A 60 4.62 -8.09 -4.21
CA LYS A 60 6.01 -8.57 -4.33
C LYS A 60 5.98 -10.03 -4.77
N PHE A 61 6.61 -10.33 -5.91
CA PHE A 61 6.69 -11.68 -6.46
C PHE A 61 8.14 -12.15 -6.47
N ASP A 62 8.39 -13.32 -5.89
CA ASP A 62 9.69 -13.97 -6.02
C ASP A 62 9.86 -14.47 -7.47
N VAL A 63 10.87 -13.96 -8.16
CA VAL A 63 11.18 -14.31 -9.55
C VAL A 63 12.57 -14.93 -9.66
N THR A 64 13.18 -15.33 -8.55
CA THR A 64 14.55 -15.85 -8.47
C THR A 64 14.80 -16.99 -9.45
N ASP A 65 13.87 -17.95 -9.53
CA ASP A 65 14.00 -19.13 -10.39
C ASP A 65 13.50 -18.91 -11.83
N VAL A 66 12.87 -17.75 -12.10
CA VAL A 66 12.22 -17.44 -13.39
C VAL A 66 13.00 -16.42 -14.20
N ILE A 67 13.73 -15.52 -13.52
CA ILE A 67 14.48 -14.44 -14.15
C ILE A 67 15.67 -14.95 -14.96
N LYS A 68 15.90 -14.34 -16.11
CA LYS A 68 16.94 -14.64 -17.10
C LYS A 68 17.73 -13.36 -17.42
N GLU A 69 18.71 -13.46 -18.31
CA GLU A 69 19.42 -12.26 -18.81
C GLU A 69 18.50 -11.33 -19.60
N VAL A 70 17.62 -11.89 -20.42
CA VAL A 70 16.57 -11.17 -21.15
C VAL A 70 15.22 -11.76 -20.73
N ASN A 71 14.29 -10.88 -20.38
CA ASN A 71 13.02 -11.25 -19.77
C ASN A 71 11.86 -10.59 -20.49
N THR A 72 10.73 -11.29 -20.57
CA THR A 72 9.45 -10.71 -20.96
C THR A 72 8.53 -10.70 -19.74
N ILE A 73 7.94 -9.54 -19.43
CA ILE A 73 6.89 -9.40 -18.42
C ILE A 73 5.59 -9.07 -19.13
N GLU A 74 4.52 -9.75 -18.75
CA GLU A 74 3.16 -9.47 -19.18
C GLU A 74 2.25 -9.28 -17.96
N VAL A 75 1.36 -8.30 -18.03
CA VAL A 75 0.35 -8.02 -17.02
C VAL A 75 -1.00 -8.10 -17.74
N HIS A 76 -1.70 -9.22 -17.53
CA HIS A 76 -3.00 -9.47 -18.15
C HIS A 76 -4.09 -8.99 -17.21
N PHE A 77 -4.69 -7.85 -17.50
CA PHE A 77 -5.79 -7.30 -16.73
C PHE A 77 -7.12 -7.97 -17.10
N LEU A 78 -8.00 -8.05 -16.10
CA LEU A 78 -9.41 -8.34 -16.29
C LEU A 78 -10.22 -7.05 -16.13
N SER A 79 -11.27 -6.89 -16.94
CA SER A 79 -12.23 -5.80 -16.79
C SER A 79 -12.75 -5.73 -15.36
N ALA A 80 -12.57 -4.57 -14.72
CA ALA A 80 -13.07 -4.31 -13.37
C ALA A 80 -14.59 -4.47 -13.27
N ILE A 81 -15.33 -4.06 -14.32
CA ILE A 81 -16.80 -4.17 -14.40
C ILE A 81 -17.21 -5.64 -14.39
N LEU A 82 -16.61 -6.45 -15.27
CA LEU A 82 -16.94 -7.87 -15.40
C LEU A 82 -16.54 -8.65 -14.14
N TYR A 83 -15.37 -8.35 -13.57
CA TYR A 83 -14.91 -8.94 -12.33
C TYR A 83 -15.87 -8.64 -11.17
N ALA A 84 -16.21 -7.36 -10.95
CA ALA A 84 -17.12 -6.95 -9.88
C ALA A 84 -18.50 -7.62 -9.99
N ALA A 85 -19.06 -7.68 -11.21
CA ALA A 85 -20.31 -8.39 -11.47
C ALA A 85 -20.20 -9.90 -11.19
N GLN A 86 -19.07 -10.53 -11.52
CA GLN A 86 -18.83 -11.94 -11.21
C GLN A 86 -18.72 -12.18 -9.70
N GLN A 87 -17.98 -11.34 -8.97
CA GLN A 87 -17.88 -11.44 -7.51
C GLN A 87 -19.25 -11.28 -6.84
N SER A 88 -20.07 -10.35 -7.32
CA SER A 88 -21.45 -10.21 -6.84
C SER A 88 -22.29 -11.47 -7.06
N LYS A 89 -22.16 -12.14 -8.21
CA LYS A 89 -22.87 -13.41 -8.48
C LYS A 89 -22.40 -14.58 -7.61
N ILE A 90 -21.11 -14.61 -7.27
CA ILE A 90 -20.52 -15.64 -6.39
C ILE A 90 -21.00 -15.44 -4.94
N HIS A 91 -21.20 -14.19 -4.52
CA HIS A 91 -21.68 -13.86 -3.19
C HIS A 91 -23.19 -14.13 -3.06
N GLN A 92 -23.55 -15.34 -2.63
CA GLN A 92 -24.95 -15.79 -2.54
C GLN A 92 -25.58 -15.63 -1.15
N ALA A 93 -24.80 -15.28 -0.13
CA ALA A 93 -25.27 -15.27 1.25
C ALA A 93 -26.37 -14.21 1.50
N TYR A 94 -26.20 -13.02 0.93
CA TYR A 94 -27.16 -11.92 1.01
C TYR A 94 -26.83 -10.88 -0.07
N LYS A 95 -27.74 -9.92 -0.30
CA LYS A 95 -27.48 -8.79 -1.21
C LYS A 95 -26.62 -7.74 -0.53
N VAL A 96 -25.62 -7.21 -1.24
CA VAL A 96 -24.75 -6.13 -0.73
C VAL A 96 -25.11 -4.81 -1.44
N PRO A 97 -25.95 -3.96 -0.82
CA PRO A 97 -26.34 -2.68 -1.42
C PRO A 97 -25.25 -1.61 -1.27
N PRO A 98 -25.27 -0.56 -2.13
CA PRO A 98 -26.09 -0.47 -3.35
C PRO A 98 -25.57 -1.42 -4.45
N GLU A 99 -26.47 -2.07 -5.19
CA GLU A 99 -26.08 -2.95 -6.31
C GLU A 99 -25.65 -2.14 -7.55
N CYS A 100 -26.39 -1.07 -7.89
CA CYS A 100 -26.12 -0.18 -9.02
C CYS A 100 -26.25 1.29 -8.59
N PRO A 101 -25.52 2.22 -9.22
CA PRO A 101 -25.67 3.65 -8.97
C PRO A 101 -27.00 4.18 -9.56
N PRO A 102 -27.46 5.37 -9.12
CA PRO A 102 -28.61 6.04 -9.73
C PRO A 102 -28.42 6.24 -11.25
N PRO A 103 -29.47 6.05 -12.08
CA PRO A 103 -29.36 6.15 -13.54
C PRO A 103 -28.80 7.49 -14.05
N VAL A 104 -29.01 8.57 -13.31
CA VAL A 104 -28.48 9.92 -13.64
C VAL A 104 -26.95 9.96 -13.69
N GLN A 105 -26.28 9.12 -12.90
CA GLN A 105 -24.80 9.03 -12.87
C GLN A 105 -24.23 8.31 -14.10
N LYS A 106 -25.06 7.53 -14.82
CA LYS A 106 -24.64 6.75 -16.01
C LYS A 106 -23.43 5.84 -15.73
N GLY A 107 -23.41 5.25 -14.54
CA GLY A 107 -22.32 4.43 -14.02
C GLY A 107 -22.47 2.92 -14.21
N GLU A 108 -21.54 2.19 -13.61
CA GLU A 108 -21.46 0.73 -13.63
C GLU A 108 -21.81 0.16 -12.25
N CYS A 109 -22.33 -1.06 -12.22
CA CYS A 109 -22.81 -1.72 -11.01
C CYS A 109 -21.70 -2.45 -10.24
N HIS A 110 -21.99 -2.80 -8.98
CA HIS A 110 -21.19 -3.69 -8.13
C HIS A 110 -19.77 -3.21 -7.77
N MET A 111 -19.50 -1.91 -7.88
CA MET A 111 -18.25 -1.25 -7.43
C MET A 111 -17.79 -1.70 -6.03
N ASN A 112 -18.72 -2.00 -5.13
CA ASN A 112 -18.47 -2.49 -3.77
C ASN A 112 -17.88 -3.92 -3.68
N PHE A 113 -17.83 -4.67 -4.80
CA PHE A 113 -17.22 -6.01 -4.88
C PHE A 113 -15.78 -6.02 -5.39
N ILE A 114 -15.17 -4.86 -5.62
CA ILE A 114 -13.77 -4.74 -6.06
C ILE A 114 -13.02 -3.73 -5.19
N ARG A 115 -11.76 -4.06 -4.84
CA ARG A 115 -10.85 -3.15 -4.11
C ARG A 115 -10.15 -2.21 -5.09
N LYS A 116 -10.95 -1.35 -5.73
CA LYS A 116 -10.55 -0.27 -6.64
C LYS A 116 -11.10 1.05 -6.11
N GLU A 117 -10.57 2.17 -6.61
CA GLU A 117 -11.16 3.48 -6.37
C GLU A 117 -12.66 3.45 -6.64
N GLN A 118 -13.46 3.83 -5.64
CA GLN A 118 -14.90 3.64 -5.70
C GLN A 118 -15.53 4.56 -6.75
N CYS A 119 -15.16 5.85 -6.75
CA CYS A 119 -15.73 6.80 -7.70
C CYS A 119 -15.42 6.49 -9.19
N SER A 120 -14.48 5.58 -9.48
CA SER A 120 -14.16 5.15 -10.85
C SER A 120 -15.33 4.51 -11.61
N PHE A 121 -16.33 3.98 -10.89
CA PHE A 121 -17.55 3.41 -11.48
C PHE A 121 -18.63 4.46 -11.76
N SER A 122 -18.37 5.72 -11.40
CA SER A 122 -19.20 6.95 -11.44
C SER A 122 -19.40 7.50 -10.04
N TRP A 123 -19.73 8.79 -9.98
CA TRP A 123 -20.29 9.42 -8.80
C TRP A 123 -21.26 10.54 -9.20
N ASP A 124 -21.91 11.22 -8.25
CA ASP A 124 -22.79 12.36 -8.57
C ASP A 124 -22.04 13.58 -9.16
N TRP A 125 -20.70 13.60 -9.03
CA TRP A 125 -19.81 14.60 -9.61
C TRP A 125 -18.80 14.03 -10.63
N GLY A 126 -18.78 12.71 -10.86
CA GLY A 126 -17.71 12.03 -11.61
C GLY A 126 -18.21 11.04 -12.65
N PRO A 127 -17.56 10.93 -13.82
CA PRO A 127 -17.93 9.96 -14.86
C PRO A 127 -17.53 8.53 -14.51
N SER A 128 -18.05 7.56 -15.27
CA SER A 128 -17.65 6.15 -15.17
C SER A 128 -16.53 5.81 -16.14
N PHE A 129 -15.32 5.62 -15.62
CA PHE A 129 -14.14 5.17 -16.35
C PHE A 129 -13.30 4.21 -15.50
N PRO A 130 -13.80 2.99 -15.25
CA PRO A 130 -13.02 1.97 -14.57
C PRO A 130 -11.94 1.45 -15.54
N THR A 131 -10.81 2.14 -15.56
CA THR A 131 -9.62 1.85 -16.38
C THR A 131 -8.84 0.65 -15.82
N GLN A 132 -7.88 0.19 -16.61
CA GLN A 132 -6.95 -0.89 -16.28
C GLN A 132 -5.52 -0.40 -16.52
N GLY A 133 -4.65 -0.56 -15.53
CA GLY A 133 -3.28 -0.06 -15.68
C GLY A 133 -2.36 -0.30 -14.49
N ILE A 134 -1.09 -0.01 -14.74
CA ILE A 134 -0.04 0.02 -13.72
C ILE A 134 0.09 1.48 -13.28
N TRP A 135 -0.50 1.82 -12.13
CA TRP A 135 -0.68 3.22 -11.71
C TRP A 135 0.42 3.73 -10.77
N LYS A 136 1.30 2.84 -10.30
CA LYS A 136 2.53 3.18 -9.56
C LYS A 136 3.73 2.41 -10.11
N ASP A 137 4.90 2.73 -9.57
CA ASP A 137 6.18 2.21 -10.03
C ASP A 137 6.27 0.67 -10.00
N VAL A 138 7.05 0.16 -10.94
CA VAL A 138 7.45 -1.26 -11.03
C VAL A 138 8.96 -1.32 -10.98
N ARG A 139 9.49 -2.16 -10.10
CA ARG A 139 10.93 -2.33 -9.93
C ARG A 139 11.33 -3.77 -9.67
N ILE A 140 12.59 -4.05 -9.94
CA ILE A 140 13.24 -5.31 -9.62
C ILE A 140 14.23 -5.07 -8.50
N GLU A 141 14.10 -5.82 -7.42
CA GLU A 141 15.01 -5.75 -6.27
C GLU A 141 15.76 -7.07 -6.16
N ALA A 142 17.09 -7.02 -6.07
CA ALA A 142 17.94 -8.18 -5.89
C ALA A 142 18.79 -7.99 -4.64
N TYR A 143 18.89 -9.02 -3.81
CA TYR A 143 19.59 -8.92 -2.54
C TYR A 143 20.22 -10.25 -2.10
N ASN A 144 21.20 -10.11 -1.23
CA ASN A 144 21.90 -11.19 -0.56
C ASN A 144 21.67 -11.06 0.94
N LEU A 145 21.72 -12.17 1.68
CA LEU A 145 21.55 -12.24 3.13
C LEU A 145 20.15 -11.89 3.63
N TYR A 146 19.70 -10.64 3.47
CA TYR A 146 18.39 -10.16 3.92
C TYR A 146 17.92 -8.91 3.15
N HIS A 147 16.64 -8.62 3.24
CA HIS A 147 15.99 -7.43 2.70
C HIS A 147 15.09 -6.77 3.73
N LEU A 148 15.10 -5.44 3.82
CA LEU A 148 14.17 -4.68 4.66
C LEU A 148 12.83 -4.55 3.93
N VAL A 149 11.79 -5.22 4.46
CA VAL A 149 10.46 -5.28 3.85
C VAL A 149 9.67 -4.01 4.14
N TYR A 150 9.67 -3.57 5.40
CA TYR A 150 9.15 -2.27 5.83
C TYR A 150 9.81 -1.85 7.13
N PHE A 151 9.73 -0.55 7.40
CA PHE A 151 10.19 0.10 8.62
C PHE A 151 9.11 1.09 9.08
N SER A 152 8.74 1.05 10.35
CA SER A 152 7.78 1.99 10.94
C SER A 152 8.28 2.52 12.28
N VAL A 153 7.92 3.76 12.56
CA VAL A 153 8.17 4.41 13.85
C VAL A 153 6.85 4.99 14.32
N THR A 154 6.39 4.53 15.47
CA THR A 154 5.14 4.97 16.08
C THR A 154 5.43 5.69 17.39
N PRO A 155 5.30 7.01 17.45
CA PRO A 155 5.40 7.75 18.70
C PRO A 155 4.11 7.57 19.53
N PHE A 156 4.27 7.34 20.83
CA PHE A 156 3.15 7.40 21.76
C PHE A 156 3.57 8.03 23.09
N TYR A 157 2.63 8.67 23.77
CA TYR A 157 2.85 9.34 25.04
C TYR A 157 2.18 8.57 26.17
N GLU A 158 2.97 8.13 27.15
CA GLU A 158 2.46 7.44 28.34
C GLU A 158 2.20 8.45 29.46
N ARG A 159 0.91 8.69 29.75
CA ARG A 159 0.46 9.73 30.70
C ARG A 159 0.91 9.46 32.14
N ASN A 160 0.94 8.19 32.55
CA ASN A 160 1.23 7.80 33.94
C ASN A 160 2.65 8.19 34.36
N ILE A 161 3.61 8.07 33.44
CA ILE A 161 5.02 8.38 33.66
C ILE A 161 5.46 9.67 32.95
N GLN A 162 4.52 10.38 32.34
CA GLN A 162 4.72 11.64 31.62
C GLN A 162 5.87 11.56 30.60
N GLN A 163 5.92 10.47 29.84
CA GLN A 163 7.06 10.16 28.97
C GLN A 163 6.63 9.81 27.55
N TRP A 164 7.44 10.24 26.59
CA TRP A 164 7.29 9.84 25.19
C TRP A 164 8.07 8.56 24.92
N HIS A 165 7.47 7.69 24.13
CA HIS A 165 8.08 6.47 23.61
C HIS A 165 8.04 6.47 22.09
N LEU A 166 9.05 5.85 21.50
CA LEU A 166 9.08 5.48 20.08
C LEU A 166 9.08 3.97 20.00
N GLN A 167 8.01 3.41 19.44
CA GLN A 167 8.00 2.02 19.01
C GLN A 167 8.56 1.97 17.59
N ILE A 168 9.71 1.31 17.43
CA ILE A 168 10.37 1.12 16.15
C ILE A 168 10.16 -0.32 15.75
N GLU A 169 9.57 -0.55 14.58
CA GLU A 169 9.32 -1.89 14.04
C GLU A 169 9.95 -2.01 12.66
N SER A 170 10.62 -3.13 12.42
CA SER A 170 11.29 -3.41 11.15
C SER A 170 11.04 -4.86 10.76
N LYS A 171 10.48 -5.08 9.58
CA LYS A 171 10.28 -6.42 9.03
C LYS A 171 11.37 -6.71 8.00
N PHE A 172 11.96 -7.88 8.10
CA PHE A 172 12.99 -8.36 7.19
C PHE A 172 12.58 -9.66 6.53
N ASP A 173 13.11 -9.90 5.34
CA ASP A 173 13.08 -11.19 4.63
C ASP A 173 14.52 -11.69 4.54
N VAL A 174 14.83 -12.81 5.21
CA VAL A 174 16.19 -13.30 5.42
C VAL A 174 16.41 -14.58 4.62
N VAL A 175 17.30 -14.50 3.64
CA VAL A 175 17.63 -15.61 2.71
C VAL A 175 18.69 -16.53 3.29
N SER A 176 19.51 -16.02 4.22
CA SER A 176 20.52 -16.83 4.89
C SER A 176 19.88 -18.00 5.64
N LYS A 177 20.45 -19.20 5.47
CA LYS A 177 20.06 -20.41 6.23
C LYS A 177 20.48 -20.34 7.71
N LYS A 178 21.39 -19.44 8.05
CA LYS A 178 21.90 -19.25 9.40
C LYS A 178 21.45 -17.88 9.92
N PRO A 179 21.16 -17.77 11.23
CA PRO A 179 20.89 -16.48 11.85
C PRO A 179 22.02 -15.47 11.62
N ILE A 180 21.66 -14.20 11.39
CA ILE A 180 22.61 -13.11 11.16
C ILE A 180 22.58 -12.20 12.39
N ALA A 181 23.69 -12.14 13.12
CA ALA A 181 23.85 -11.23 14.25
C ALA A 181 24.23 -9.82 13.76
N GLY A 182 23.71 -8.79 14.43
CA GLY A 182 24.00 -7.40 14.10
C GLY A 182 23.50 -6.43 15.16
N PHE A 183 23.52 -5.14 14.82
CA PHE A 183 23.07 -4.08 15.69
C PHE A 183 22.20 -3.09 14.91
N LEU A 184 21.11 -2.63 15.51
CA LEU A 184 20.32 -1.50 15.02
C LEU A 184 20.78 -0.24 15.76
N ALA A 185 21.35 0.72 15.04
CA ALA A 185 21.72 2.02 15.59
C ALA A 185 20.64 3.05 15.27
N VAL A 186 20.05 3.64 16.30
CA VAL A 186 19.08 4.74 16.20
C VAL A 186 19.77 6.03 16.60
N ASN A 187 19.81 7.01 15.70
CA ASN A 187 20.41 8.31 15.94
C ASN A 187 19.40 9.41 15.61
N ILE A 188 19.01 10.19 16.62
CA ILE A 188 18.15 11.37 16.50
C ILE A 188 18.93 12.57 17.06
N PRO A 189 19.75 13.24 16.23
CA PRO A 189 20.67 14.28 16.67
C PRO A 189 19.98 15.44 17.40
N GLU A 190 18.80 15.85 16.95
CA GLU A 190 18.01 16.97 17.49
C GLU A 190 17.59 16.73 18.95
N LEU A 191 17.39 15.46 19.30
CA LEU A 191 17.03 15.03 20.66
C LEU A 191 18.25 14.58 21.47
N ARG A 192 19.44 14.58 20.85
CA ARG A 192 20.69 14.01 21.40
C ARG A 192 20.52 12.55 21.82
N ILE A 193 19.77 11.80 21.03
CA ILE A 193 19.52 10.37 21.26
C ILE A 193 20.42 9.58 20.32
N GLN A 194 21.24 8.71 20.90
CA GLN A 194 21.98 7.68 20.18
C GLN A 194 21.86 6.39 20.97
N GLN A 195 21.20 5.38 20.39
CA GLN A 195 21.01 4.07 21.02
C GLN A 195 21.36 2.97 20.03
N VAL A 196 21.92 1.88 20.56
CA VAL A 196 22.31 0.71 19.77
C VAL A 196 21.66 -0.50 20.40
N PHE A 197 20.89 -1.23 19.60
CA PHE A 197 20.20 -2.43 20.02
C PHE A 197 20.87 -3.65 19.38
N PRO A 198 21.45 -4.59 20.16
CA PRO A 198 21.89 -5.86 19.62
C PRO A 198 20.68 -6.66 19.16
N GLY A 199 20.82 -7.35 18.04
CA GLY A 199 19.74 -8.13 17.47
C GLY A 199 20.25 -9.27 16.60
N GLN A 200 19.33 -10.18 16.29
CA GLN A 200 19.59 -11.29 15.39
C GLN A 200 18.43 -11.45 14.43
N LEU A 201 18.76 -11.54 13.15
CA LEU A 201 17.82 -11.87 12.09
C LEU A 201 17.78 -13.38 11.91
N LEU A 202 16.60 -13.98 12.09
CA LEU A 202 16.38 -15.40 11.87
C LEU A 202 16.03 -15.66 10.39
N PRO A 203 16.34 -16.85 9.84
CA PRO A 203 15.95 -17.20 8.48
C PRO A 203 14.45 -17.05 8.22
N GLY A 204 14.08 -16.57 7.02
CA GLY A 204 12.70 -16.31 6.62
C GLY A 204 12.23 -14.88 6.92
N GLU A 205 10.91 -14.66 6.84
CA GLU A 205 10.33 -13.37 7.22
C GLU A 205 10.24 -13.23 8.74
N GLY A 206 10.69 -12.10 9.26
CA GLY A 206 10.66 -11.82 10.69
C GLY A 206 10.59 -10.33 10.99
N THR A 207 10.01 -10.00 12.14
CA THR A 207 9.90 -8.63 12.63
C THR A 207 10.77 -8.45 13.86
N ILE A 208 11.51 -7.35 13.90
CA ILE A 208 12.20 -6.87 15.09
C ILE A 208 11.52 -5.58 15.54
N ALA A 209 11.18 -5.51 16.82
CA ALA A 209 10.60 -4.33 17.42
C ALA A 209 11.41 -3.89 18.64
N PHE A 210 11.59 -2.58 18.78
CA PHE A 210 12.25 -1.96 19.92
C PHE A 210 11.40 -0.83 20.48
N LEU A 211 11.46 -0.66 21.79
CA LEU A 211 10.85 0.46 22.48
C LEU A 211 11.96 1.37 22.99
N MET A 212 11.89 2.64 22.61
CA MET A 212 12.86 3.66 23.03
C MET A 212 12.17 4.79 23.76
N ASN A 213 12.77 5.20 24.87
CA ASN A 213 12.31 6.32 25.67
C ASN A 213 12.86 7.64 25.13
N VAL A 214 12.01 8.67 25.06
CA VAL A 214 12.37 10.02 24.61
C VAL A 214 12.13 11.01 25.74
N SER A 215 13.22 11.62 26.22
CA SER A 215 13.22 12.53 27.37
C SER A 215 13.17 14.01 27.00
N LYS A 216 13.33 14.36 25.72
CA LYS A 216 13.20 15.72 25.19
C LYS A 216 12.33 15.70 23.95
N VAL A 217 11.33 16.58 23.89
CA VAL A 217 10.40 16.67 22.76
C VAL A 217 10.21 18.13 22.38
N ARG A 218 10.15 18.40 21.07
CA ARG A 218 9.55 19.62 20.53
C ARG A 218 8.19 19.24 19.97
N THR A 219 7.12 19.68 20.62
CA THR A 219 5.75 19.44 20.14
C THR A 219 5.40 20.48 19.07
N ILE A 220 4.82 20.05 17.95
CA ILE A 220 4.26 20.93 16.92
C ILE A 220 2.81 21.23 17.32
N PHE A 221 2.47 22.52 17.45
CA PHE A 221 1.14 22.97 17.84
C PHE A 221 0.29 23.27 16.60
N VAL A 222 -0.97 22.83 16.60
CA VAL A 222 -2.03 23.34 15.74
C VAL A 222 -3.19 23.67 16.69
N ALA A 223 -3.55 24.95 16.85
CA ALA A 223 -4.47 25.41 17.89
C ALA A 223 -5.54 26.33 17.32
N TYR A 224 -6.83 26.11 17.66
CA TYR A 224 -7.91 27.11 17.57
C TYR A 224 -9.14 26.77 18.44
N GLY A 225 -9.49 27.68 19.38
CA GLY A 225 -10.88 28.02 19.79
C GLY A 225 -11.53 27.30 20.99
N GLU A 226 -12.30 28.07 21.80
CA GLU A 226 -13.17 27.60 22.89
C GLU A 226 -14.65 27.60 22.48
N PHE A 227 -15.45 26.64 22.99
CA PHE A 227 -16.92 26.61 22.87
C PHE A 227 -17.58 26.04 24.13
N SER A 228 -18.83 26.45 24.40
CA SER A 228 -19.61 26.12 25.60
C SER A 228 -20.80 25.17 25.33
N SER A 229 -21.09 24.36 26.37
CA SER A 229 -22.28 23.53 26.68
C SER A 229 -22.79 22.50 25.66
N GLY A 230 -22.52 21.22 25.95
CA GLY A 230 -22.96 20.00 25.24
C GLY A 230 -21.95 18.84 25.44
N ILE A 231 -22.23 17.62 24.94
CA ILE A 231 -21.15 16.65 24.67
C ILE A 231 -20.43 17.16 23.44
N ALA A 232 -19.22 17.67 23.61
CA ALA A 232 -18.47 18.28 22.52
C ALA A 232 -17.65 17.21 21.77
N PHE A 233 -17.73 17.22 20.43
CA PHE A 233 -16.97 16.36 19.53
C PHE A 233 -15.88 17.19 18.85
N PHE A 234 -14.66 17.11 19.37
CA PHE A 234 -13.52 17.87 18.88
C PHE A 234 -12.28 16.99 18.98
N SER A 235 -11.33 17.17 18.07
CA SER A 235 -10.04 16.52 18.18
C SER A 235 -9.16 17.33 19.12
N VAL A 236 -8.52 16.65 20.07
CA VAL A 236 -7.61 17.27 21.03
C VAL A 236 -6.19 16.92 20.66
N LEU A 237 -5.39 17.93 20.37
CA LEU A 237 -3.95 17.79 20.18
C LEU A 237 -3.24 18.16 21.49
N ASP A 238 -2.40 17.26 22.00
CA ASP A 238 -1.59 17.42 23.22
C ASP A 238 -2.36 17.86 24.48
N ALA A 239 -3.61 17.42 24.61
CA ALA A 239 -4.47 17.63 25.79
C ALA A 239 -4.71 19.09 26.21
N LYS A 240 -4.36 20.09 25.39
CA LYS A 240 -4.35 21.50 25.81
C LYS A 240 -5.47 22.36 25.23
N ILE A 241 -5.87 22.14 23.97
CA ILE A 241 -6.85 23.01 23.30
C ILE A 241 -7.68 22.16 22.32
N PRO A 242 -9.02 22.33 22.26
CA PRO A 242 -9.81 21.86 21.14
C PRO A 242 -9.22 22.37 19.82
N ALA A 243 -9.06 21.49 18.83
CA ALA A 243 -8.65 21.92 17.50
C ALA A 243 -9.88 21.89 16.58
N TYR A 244 -10.21 23.06 16.03
CA TYR A 244 -11.11 23.19 14.89
C TYR A 244 -10.33 22.94 13.60
N PHE A 245 -10.87 22.09 12.73
CA PHE A 245 -10.27 21.71 11.44
C PHE A 245 -11.11 22.29 10.30
N PRO A 246 -10.85 23.54 9.85
CA PRO A 246 -11.50 24.09 8.67
C PRO A 246 -10.92 23.40 7.43
N HIS A 247 -11.57 22.34 6.94
CA HIS A 247 -11.13 21.62 5.74
C HIS A 247 -12.32 21.23 4.87
N ASP A 248 -12.12 21.36 3.56
CA ASP A 248 -13.00 20.76 2.56
C ASP A 248 -12.62 19.28 2.36
N SER A 249 -13.57 18.47 1.89
CA SER A 249 -13.30 17.09 1.52
C SER A 249 -12.45 17.05 0.24
N GLN A 250 -11.28 16.40 0.29
CA GLN A 250 -10.46 16.21 -0.89
C GLN A 250 -10.98 15.01 -1.69
N ILE A 251 -11.26 15.24 -2.97
CA ILE A 251 -11.59 14.21 -3.96
C ILE A 251 -10.39 14.02 -4.90
N PRO A 252 -10.33 12.92 -5.66
CA PRO A 252 -9.29 12.75 -6.63
C PRO A 252 -9.21 13.86 -7.68
N GLU A 253 -8.00 14.21 -8.07
CA GLU A 253 -7.75 15.32 -9.01
C GLU A 253 -7.99 14.93 -10.47
N ASP A 254 -7.96 13.64 -10.81
CA ASP A 254 -8.27 13.10 -12.14
C ASP A 254 -8.84 11.68 -12.05
N ILE A 255 -9.41 11.20 -13.17
CA ILE A 255 -10.00 9.87 -13.39
C ILE A 255 -8.98 8.74 -13.15
N VAL A 256 -7.69 9.01 -13.36
CA VAL A 256 -6.58 8.04 -13.25
C VAL A 256 -5.80 8.18 -11.93
N ASN A 257 -5.74 9.40 -11.38
CA ASN A 257 -4.92 9.70 -10.20
C ASN A 257 -5.82 10.01 -9.00
N CYS A 258 -6.04 8.97 -8.21
CA CYS A 258 -6.78 8.99 -6.96
C CYS A 258 -5.92 8.31 -5.89
N GLY A 259 -4.98 9.06 -5.30
CA GLY A 259 -4.12 8.58 -4.22
C GLY A 259 -3.49 9.71 -3.45
#